data_AF-R7P919-F1
#
_entry.id   AF-R7P919-F1
#
_cell.length_a   1.000
_cell.length_b   1.000
_cell.length_c   1.000
_cell.angle_alpha   90.00
_cell.angle_beta   90.00
_cell.angle_gamma   90.00
#
_symmetry.space_group_name_H-M   'P 1'
#
loop_
_entity.id
_entity.type
_entity.pdbx_description
1 polymer ?
#
loop_
_entity_poly.entity_id
_entity_poly.type
_entity_poly.pdbx_seq_one_letter_code
_entity_poly.pdbx_strand_id
1 'polypeptide(L)'
;MDRLNELLQELGLSKVKLAKYLGVSRQMVYNYLVLDSLDKWPKEKKVLLLQLLDIKDGSKKSIESITVDTDYLMEVEKRLNNAIKQSNSGDSVIDMAGLTKENKTLLSDFIFLIKEKLEDNADENSSAIKYMYYMLQSMDNIPEIKYIMGYMAKSNGFIKPEEYAFDEDKQFIFEGILYSALTLYNNGGASKSKLAESHKRFIQEIEQKNEEKLTRTQQLSTVKIQALRELGYNDINAENAAEVFEKMAEIQTRKV
;
A
#
# COMPACT_ATOMS: atom_id res chain seq x y z
N MET A 1 7.49 -12.62 34.94
CA MET A 1 7.12 -12.36 33.53
C MET A 1 6.73 -13.64 32.80
N ASP A 2 7.26 -14.80 33.21
CA ASP A 2 6.92 -16.10 32.61
C ASP A 2 5.43 -16.44 32.65
N ARG A 3 4.76 -16.27 33.81
CA ARG A 3 3.31 -16.50 33.92
C ARG A 3 2.48 -15.60 32.99
N LEU A 4 2.91 -14.36 32.76
CA LEU A 4 2.24 -13.47 31.82
C LEU A 4 2.41 -13.99 30.38
N ASN A 5 3.59 -14.49 30.03
CA ASN A 5 3.84 -15.08 28.71
C ASN A 5 2.99 -16.33 28.48
N GLU A 6 2.88 -17.20 29.48
CA GLU A 6 1.99 -18.37 29.47
C GLU A 6 0.53 -17.95 29.32
N LEU A 7 0.06 -16.99 30.12
CA LEU A 7 -1.31 -16.49 30.04
C LEU A 7 -1.65 -15.93 28.66
N LEU A 8 -0.74 -15.18 28.05
CA LEU A 8 -0.93 -14.68 26.67
C LEU A 8 -1.01 -15.82 25.65
N GLN A 9 -0.30 -16.93 25.86
CA GLN A 9 -0.39 -18.13 25.03
C GLN A 9 -1.71 -18.88 25.25
N GLU A 10 -2.13 -19.07 26.51
CA GLU A 10 -3.43 -19.66 26.89
C GLU A 10 -4.59 -18.88 26.26
N LEU A 11 -4.47 -17.55 26.19
CA LEU A 11 -5.43 -16.65 25.55
C LEU A 11 -5.39 -16.64 24.01
N GLY A 12 -4.47 -17.37 23.38
CA GLY A 12 -4.28 -17.35 21.92
C GLY A 12 -3.87 -15.97 21.38
N LEU A 13 -3.33 -15.09 22.23
CA LEU A 13 -2.89 -13.75 21.86
C LEU A 13 -1.52 -13.81 21.20
N SER A 14 -1.52 -13.85 19.86
CA SER A 14 -0.28 -13.74 19.10
C SER A 14 0.41 -12.40 19.37
N LYS A 15 1.75 -12.36 19.23
CA LYS A 15 2.52 -11.11 19.37
C LYS A 15 2.05 -10.04 18.38
N VAL A 16 1.49 -10.46 17.24
CA VAL A 16 0.86 -9.58 16.24
C VAL A 16 -0.41 -8.92 16.81
N LYS A 17 -1.33 -9.71 17.37
CA LYS A 17 -2.58 -9.19 17.96
C LYS A 17 -2.29 -8.26 19.14
N LEU A 18 -1.34 -8.66 20.00
CA LEU A 18 -0.93 -7.85 21.14
C LEU A 18 -0.26 -6.52 20.70
N ALA A 19 0.59 -6.54 19.67
CA ALA A 19 1.20 -5.35 19.12
C ALA A 19 0.16 -4.35 18.57
N LYS A 20 -0.84 -4.85 17.84
CA LYS A 20 -1.95 -4.03 17.33
C LYS A 20 -2.72 -3.36 18.48
N TYR A 21 -3.09 -4.13 19.49
CA TYR A 21 -3.83 -3.61 20.65
C TYR A 21 -3.04 -2.60 21.48
N LEU A 22 -1.74 -2.83 21.67
CA LEU A 22 -0.87 -1.91 22.40
C LEU A 22 -0.44 -0.69 21.55
N GLY A 23 -0.70 -0.69 20.23
CA GLY A 23 -0.26 0.37 19.33
C GLY A 23 1.27 0.53 19.31
N VAL A 24 2.00 -0.59 19.19
CA VAL A 24 3.48 -0.62 19.11
C VAL A 24 3.93 -1.63 18.04
N SER A 25 5.20 -1.59 17.65
CA SER A 25 5.75 -2.60 16.72
C SER A 25 5.86 -3.98 17.38
N ARG A 26 5.90 -5.04 16.56
CA ARG A 26 6.12 -6.42 17.04
C ARG A 26 7.42 -6.54 17.84
N GLN A 27 8.49 -5.91 17.36
CA GLN A 27 9.79 -5.91 18.04
C GLN A 27 9.70 -5.29 19.44
N MET A 28 8.91 -4.22 19.62
CA MET A 28 8.68 -3.64 20.94
C MET A 28 7.95 -4.60 21.87
N VAL A 29 6.98 -5.39 21.37
CA VAL A 29 6.35 -6.44 22.16
C VAL A 29 7.35 -7.51 22.58
N TYR A 30 8.26 -7.94 21.70
CA TYR A 30 9.33 -8.86 22.07
C TYR A 30 10.24 -8.25 23.15
N ASN A 31 10.68 -7.01 22.96
CA ASN A 31 11.52 -6.32 23.93
C ASN A 31 10.84 -6.22 25.31
N TYR A 32 9.55 -5.89 25.33
CA TYR A 32 8.76 -5.76 26.56
C TYR A 32 8.57 -7.07 27.32
N LEU A 33 8.36 -8.18 26.60
CA LEU A 33 8.09 -9.48 27.22
C LEU A 33 9.34 -10.17 27.77
N VAL A 34 10.52 -9.68 27.41
CA VAL A 34 11.83 -10.14 27.93
C VAL A 34 12.28 -9.34 29.17
N LEU A 35 11.62 -8.21 29.47
CA LEU A 35 11.91 -7.45 30.70
C LEU A 35 11.56 -8.27 31.95
N ASP A 36 12.19 -7.94 33.08
CA ASP A 36 11.99 -8.68 34.34
C ASP A 36 10.60 -8.44 34.97
N SER A 37 9.98 -7.30 34.69
CA SER A 37 8.74 -6.83 35.32
C SER A 37 7.90 -5.96 34.38
N LEU A 38 6.58 -6.04 34.55
CA LEU A 38 5.62 -5.13 33.92
C LEU A 38 5.82 -3.66 34.31
N ASP A 39 6.45 -3.38 35.45
CA ASP A 39 6.76 -2.00 35.88
C ASP A 39 7.80 -1.32 35.00
N LYS A 40 8.58 -2.11 34.23
CA LYS A 40 9.53 -1.58 33.25
C LYS A 40 8.87 -1.22 31.91
N TRP A 41 7.59 -1.53 31.73
CA TRP A 41 6.84 -1.12 30.54
C TRP A 41 6.49 0.37 30.60
N PRO A 42 6.36 1.04 29.44
CA PRO A 42 5.77 2.37 29.41
C PRO A 42 4.38 2.35 30.06
N LYS A 43 4.12 3.33 30.93
CA LYS A 43 2.93 3.39 31.79
C LYS A 43 1.62 3.16 31.02
N GLU A 44 1.49 3.79 29.85
CA GLU A 44 0.32 3.65 28.98
C GLU A 44 0.13 2.21 28.47
N LYS A 45 1.21 1.55 28.05
CA LYS A 45 1.16 0.18 27.50
C LYS A 45 0.86 -0.83 28.60
N LYS A 46 1.39 -0.61 29.80
CA LYS A 46 1.03 -1.38 31.00
C LYS A 46 -0.47 -1.26 31.26
N VAL A 47 -1.02 -0.05 31.30
CA VAL A 47 -2.46 0.17 31.55
C VAL A 47 -3.32 -0.53 30.50
N LEU A 48 -2.98 -0.43 29.22
CA LEU A 48 -3.71 -1.13 28.15
C LEU A 48 -3.71 -2.65 28.37
N LEU A 49 -2.57 -3.24 28.70
CA LEU A 49 -2.49 -4.68 28.97
C LEU A 49 -3.34 -5.09 30.18
N LEU A 50 -3.32 -4.31 31.26
CA LEU A 50 -4.15 -4.57 32.44
C LEU A 50 -5.65 -4.48 32.11
N GLN A 51 -6.05 -3.54 31.25
CA GLN A 51 -7.42 -3.44 30.75
C GLN A 51 -7.82 -4.63 29.88
N LEU A 52 -6.90 -5.15 29.06
CA LEU A 52 -7.17 -6.34 28.22
C LEU A 52 -7.44 -7.57 29.08
N LEU A 53 -6.62 -7.73 30.13
CA LEU A 53 -6.68 -8.83 31.09
C LEU A 53 -7.67 -8.59 32.23
N ASP A 54 -8.33 -7.43 32.26
CA ASP A 54 -9.33 -7.06 33.29
C ASP A 54 -8.83 -7.18 34.73
N ILE A 55 -7.61 -6.69 34.98
CA ILE A 55 -6.96 -6.72 36.30
C ILE A 55 -6.58 -5.31 36.77
N LYS A 56 -6.59 -5.11 38.09
CA LYS A 56 -6.33 -3.79 38.71
C LYS A 56 -4.84 -3.43 38.77
N ASP A 57 -3.97 -4.43 38.86
CA ASP A 57 -2.53 -4.25 38.92
C ASP A 57 -1.78 -5.40 38.24
N GLY A 58 -0.51 -5.13 37.89
CA GLY A 58 0.39 -6.12 37.29
C GLY A 58 1.13 -6.99 38.31
N SER A 59 0.62 -7.13 39.54
CA SER A 59 1.27 -7.96 40.54
C SER A 59 1.19 -9.43 40.17
N LYS A 60 2.16 -10.22 40.65
CA LYS A 60 2.22 -11.66 40.39
C LYS A 60 0.93 -12.38 40.84
N LYS A 61 0.35 -11.98 41.97
CA LYS A 61 -0.90 -12.53 42.51
C LYS A 61 -2.09 -12.27 41.59
N SER A 62 -2.23 -11.05 41.06
CA SER A 62 -3.32 -10.67 40.16
C SER A 62 -3.27 -11.48 38.86
N ILE A 63 -2.07 -11.69 38.30
CA ILE A 63 -1.88 -12.47 37.06
C ILE A 63 -2.12 -13.98 37.32
N GLU A 64 -1.67 -14.50 38.46
CA GLU A 64 -1.87 -15.91 38.83
C GLU A 64 -3.33 -16.24 39.15
N SER A 65 -4.12 -15.26 39.59
CA SER A 65 -5.54 -15.46 39.90
C SER A 65 -6.45 -15.62 38.68
N ILE A 66 -5.92 -15.40 37.47
CA ILE A 66 -6.69 -15.50 36.22
C ILE A 66 -6.86 -16.97 35.85
N THR A 67 -8.10 -17.43 35.84
CA THR A 67 -8.51 -18.72 35.29
C THR A 67 -8.99 -18.54 33.86
N VAL A 68 -8.28 -19.14 32.89
CA VAL A 68 -8.66 -19.07 31.48
C VAL A 68 -9.74 -20.11 31.18
N ASP A 69 -10.99 -19.70 31.25
CA ASP A 69 -12.16 -20.46 30.80
C ASP A 69 -12.72 -19.90 29.47
N THR A 70 -13.76 -20.55 28.95
CA THR A 70 -14.39 -20.16 27.68
C THR A 70 -14.97 -18.75 27.73
N ASP A 71 -15.56 -18.35 28.86
CA ASP A 71 -16.18 -17.03 29.03
C ASP A 71 -15.12 -15.93 29.07
N TYR A 72 -14.02 -16.17 29.79
CA TYR A 72 -12.90 -15.25 29.86
C TYR A 72 -12.21 -15.07 28.50
N LEU A 73 -12.03 -16.15 27.73
CA LEU A 73 -11.52 -16.09 26.35
C LEU A 73 -12.39 -15.20 25.46
N MET A 74 -13.70 -15.38 25.51
CA MET A 74 -14.66 -14.59 24.73
C MET A 74 -14.64 -13.11 25.12
N GLU A 75 -14.57 -12.79 26.42
CA GLU A 75 -14.51 -11.40 26.89
C GLU A 75 -13.17 -10.71 26.56
N VAL A 76 -12.04 -11.44 26.64
CA VAL A 76 -10.74 -10.92 26.18
C VAL A 76 -10.77 -10.62 24.68
N GLU A 77 -11.33 -11.52 23.87
CA GLU A 77 -11.44 -11.32 22.42
C GLU A 77 -12.38 -10.14 22.07
N LYS A 78 -13.48 -9.98 22.81
CA LYS A 78 -14.39 -8.85 22.67
C LYS A 78 -13.72 -7.52 23.05
N ARG A 79 -12.97 -7.46 24.15
CA ARG A 79 -12.18 -6.28 24.55
C ARG A 79 -11.13 -5.94 23.49
N LEU A 80 -10.40 -6.96 23.01
CA LEU A 80 -9.41 -6.81 21.94
C LEU A 80 -10.05 -6.21 20.68
N ASN A 81 -11.15 -6.79 20.22
CA ASN A 81 -11.85 -6.35 19.01
C ASN A 81 -12.48 -4.96 19.17
N ASN A 82 -13.03 -4.63 20.34
CA ASN A 82 -13.60 -3.31 20.61
C ASN A 82 -12.52 -2.23 20.65
N ALA A 83 -11.37 -2.50 21.28
CA ALA A 83 -10.25 -1.56 21.30
C ALA A 83 -9.65 -1.35 19.90
N ILE A 84 -9.51 -2.43 19.10
CA ILE A 84 -9.05 -2.32 17.70
C ILE A 84 -10.08 -1.55 16.84
N LYS A 85 -11.38 -1.76 17.07
CA LYS A 85 -12.43 -0.98 16.39
C LYS A 85 -12.41 0.49 16.81
N GLN A 86 -12.19 0.78 18.09
CA GLN A 86 -12.12 2.14 18.62
C GLN A 86 -10.88 2.90 18.13
N SER A 87 -9.72 2.22 18.01
CA SER A 87 -8.53 2.79 17.37
C SER A 87 -8.72 3.03 15.86
N ASN A 88 -9.61 2.26 15.22
CA ASN A 88 -9.96 2.45 13.81
C ASN A 88 -11.03 3.54 13.58
N SER A 89 -11.81 3.91 14.60
CA SER A 89 -12.84 4.95 14.50
C SER A 89 -12.34 6.37 14.76
N GLY A 90 -11.04 6.55 15.03
CA GLY A 90 -10.44 7.86 15.29
C GLY A 90 -9.62 8.45 14.13
N ASP A 91 -9.15 7.65 13.16
CA ASP A 91 -8.27 8.16 12.10
C ASP A 91 -8.03 7.16 10.94
N SER A 92 -9.06 6.41 10.49
CA SER A 92 -8.92 5.68 9.23
C SER A 92 -8.93 6.69 8.07
N VAL A 93 -7.75 7.13 7.61
CA VAL A 93 -7.57 8.00 6.42
C VAL A 93 -8.25 7.42 5.16
N ILE A 94 -8.53 6.12 5.15
CA ILE A 94 -9.13 5.40 4.02
C ILE A 94 -10.53 4.91 4.42
N ASP A 95 -11.56 5.46 3.77
CA ASP A 95 -12.91 4.94 3.83
C ASP A 95 -12.97 3.58 3.12
N MET A 96 -13.41 2.56 3.85
CA MET A 96 -13.54 1.19 3.36
C MET A 96 -14.98 0.86 2.96
N ALA A 97 -15.91 1.82 3.02
CA ALA A 97 -17.27 1.64 2.56
C ALA A 97 -17.32 1.24 1.07
N GLY A 98 -18.31 0.44 0.70
CA GLY A 98 -18.47 -0.04 -0.69
C GLY A 98 -17.58 -1.23 -1.10
N LEU A 99 -16.52 -1.56 -0.34
CA LEU A 99 -15.68 -2.73 -0.63
C LEU A 99 -16.27 -4.05 -0.10
N THR A 100 -16.07 -5.14 -0.84
CA THR A 100 -16.38 -6.51 -0.38
C THR A 100 -15.51 -6.90 0.81
N LYS A 101 -15.92 -7.91 1.58
CA LYS A 101 -15.14 -8.39 2.74
C LYS A 101 -13.73 -8.85 2.33
N GLU A 102 -13.62 -9.52 1.19
CA GLU A 102 -12.35 -9.98 0.63
C GLU A 102 -11.47 -8.79 0.25
N ASN A 103 -12.02 -7.80 -0.47
CA ASN A 103 -11.26 -6.62 -0.89
C ASN A 103 -10.82 -5.74 0.29
N LYS A 104 -11.64 -5.64 1.35
CA LYS A 104 -11.26 -4.98 2.61
C LYS A 104 -10.07 -5.66 3.28
N THR A 105 -10.08 -7.00 3.27
CA THR A 105 -9.00 -7.80 3.86
C THR A 105 -7.71 -7.59 3.06
N LEU A 106 -7.79 -7.74 1.74
CA LEU A 106 -6.68 -7.50 0.82
C LEU A 106 -6.08 -6.10 0.99
N LEU A 107 -6.92 -5.06 1.02
CA LEU A 107 -6.46 -3.68 1.18
C LEU A 107 -5.80 -3.45 2.54
N SER A 108 -6.34 -4.04 3.61
CA SER A 108 -5.74 -3.95 4.95
C SER A 108 -4.37 -4.63 5.00
N ASP A 109 -4.25 -5.81 4.38
CA ASP A 109 -2.99 -6.55 4.31
C ASP A 109 -1.96 -5.80 3.46
N PHE A 110 -2.39 -5.20 2.34
CA PHE A 110 -1.54 -4.39 1.48
C PHE A 110 -1.01 -3.13 2.18
N ILE A 111 -1.86 -2.41 2.92
CA ILE A 111 -1.45 -1.26 3.73
C ILE A 111 -0.41 -1.68 4.77
N PHE A 112 -0.63 -2.82 5.44
CA PHE A 112 0.32 -3.34 6.42
C PHE A 112 1.68 -3.67 5.80
N LEU A 113 1.70 -4.31 4.63
CA LEU A 113 2.94 -4.63 3.90
C LEU A 113 3.70 -3.38 3.46
N ILE A 114 2.99 -2.38 2.91
CA ILE A 114 3.61 -1.09 2.55
C ILE A 114 4.22 -0.44 3.79
N LYS A 115 3.47 -0.40 4.89
CA LYS A 115 3.95 0.19 6.14
C LYS A 115 5.20 -0.51 6.63
N GLU A 116 5.20 -1.84 6.66
CA GLU A 116 6.37 -2.64 7.07
C GLU A 116 7.61 -2.32 6.22
N LYS A 117 7.47 -2.21 4.90
CA LYS A 117 8.59 -1.84 4.01
C LYS A 117 9.11 -0.43 4.23
N LEU A 118 8.23 0.52 4.58
CA LEU A 118 8.61 1.91 4.82
C LEU A 118 9.20 2.14 6.22
N GLU A 119 8.82 1.35 7.22
CA GLU A 119 9.35 1.45 8.59
C GLU A 119 10.87 1.21 8.67
N ASP A 120 11.42 0.42 7.74
CA ASP A 120 12.86 0.20 7.63
C ASP A 120 13.65 1.46 7.26
N ASN A 121 12.97 2.53 6.79
CA ASN A 121 13.55 3.82 6.37
C ASN A 121 14.74 3.71 5.38
N ALA A 122 14.85 2.60 4.66
CA ALA A 122 15.84 2.44 3.60
C ALA A 122 15.39 3.19 2.34
N ASP A 123 16.30 3.95 1.72
CA ASP A 123 16.02 4.71 0.49
C ASP A 123 15.58 3.81 -0.67
N GLU A 124 16.13 2.59 -0.74
CA GLU A 124 15.76 1.59 -1.74
C GLU A 124 14.31 1.13 -1.56
N ASN A 125 13.89 0.80 -0.33
CA ASN A 125 12.51 0.42 -0.03
C ASN A 125 11.54 1.56 -0.35
N SER A 126 11.90 2.79 0.03
CA SER A 126 11.10 3.98 -0.26
C SER A 126 10.93 4.19 -1.78
N SER A 127 12.00 3.98 -2.55
CA SER A 127 11.97 4.06 -4.00
C SER A 127 11.10 2.97 -4.62
N ALA A 128 11.23 1.71 -4.17
CA ALA A 128 10.44 0.59 -4.65
C ALA A 128 8.94 0.79 -4.41
N ILE A 129 8.55 1.22 -3.20
CA ILE A 129 7.16 1.53 -2.86
C ILE A 129 6.63 2.69 -3.71
N LYS A 130 7.45 3.73 -3.94
CA LYS A 130 7.10 4.87 -4.79
C LYS A 130 6.89 4.45 -6.26
N TYR A 131 7.70 3.53 -6.79
CA TYR A 131 7.51 3.01 -8.14
C TYR A 131 6.26 2.13 -8.25
N MET A 132 5.97 1.31 -7.25
CA MET A 132 4.71 0.55 -7.18
C MET A 132 3.50 1.50 -7.16
N TYR A 133 3.56 2.61 -6.43
CA TYR A 133 2.54 3.65 -6.47
C TYR A 133 2.32 4.20 -7.89
N TYR A 134 3.39 4.55 -8.62
CA TYR A 134 3.27 5.01 -10.01
C TYR A 134 2.71 3.96 -10.96
N MET A 135 3.04 2.68 -10.75
CA MET A 135 2.45 1.57 -11.51
C MET A 135 0.94 1.48 -11.25
N LEU A 136 0.50 1.54 -9.98
CA LEU A 136 -0.92 1.51 -9.64
C LEU A 136 -1.70 2.67 -10.30
N GLN A 137 -1.14 3.89 -10.29
CA GLN A 137 -1.76 5.03 -10.96
C GLN A 137 -1.88 4.87 -12.48
N SER A 138 -0.99 4.09 -13.09
CA SER A 138 -0.93 3.92 -14.54
C SER A 138 -1.60 2.64 -15.04
N MET A 139 -2.02 1.76 -14.12
CA MET A 139 -2.48 0.40 -14.41
C MET A 139 -3.71 0.32 -15.32
N ASP A 140 -4.57 1.34 -15.31
CA ASP A 140 -5.73 1.40 -16.19
C ASP A 140 -5.37 1.85 -17.62
N ASN A 141 -4.27 2.57 -17.78
CA ASN A 141 -3.82 3.10 -19.07
C ASN A 141 -2.72 2.23 -19.71
N ILE A 142 -2.02 1.42 -18.91
CA ILE A 142 -0.91 0.56 -19.34
C ILE A 142 -1.26 -0.88 -18.94
N PRO A 143 -1.92 -1.66 -19.81
CA PRO A 143 -2.37 -3.01 -19.49
C PRO A 143 -1.21 -3.97 -19.16
N GLU A 144 -0.02 -3.71 -19.71
CA GLU A 144 1.20 -4.49 -19.44
C GLU A 144 1.58 -4.52 -17.96
N ILE A 145 1.17 -3.51 -17.17
CA ILE A 145 1.36 -3.53 -15.71
C ILE A 145 0.68 -4.73 -15.08
N LYS A 146 -0.54 -5.06 -15.52
CA LYS A 146 -1.31 -6.22 -15.03
C LYS A 146 -0.62 -7.52 -15.44
N TYR A 147 -0.07 -7.59 -16.65
CA TYR A 147 0.66 -8.77 -17.12
C TYR A 147 1.98 -8.99 -16.37
N ILE A 148 2.72 -7.92 -16.05
CA ILE A 148 3.91 -7.98 -15.18
C ILE A 148 3.52 -8.53 -13.80
N MET A 149 2.43 -8.03 -13.21
CA MET A 149 1.95 -8.52 -11.91
C MET A 149 1.56 -10.00 -11.96
N GLY A 150 0.84 -10.42 -13.02
CA GLY A 150 0.49 -11.83 -13.25
C GLY A 150 1.72 -12.72 -13.38
N TYR A 151 2.70 -12.32 -14.20
CA TYR A 151 3.97 -13.01 -14.35
C TYR A 151 4.71 -13.19 -13.01
N MET A 152 4.82 -12.13 -12.23
CA MET A 152 5.51 -12.16 -10.93
C MET A 152 4.76 -13.06 -9.94
N ALA A 153 3.42 -13.05 -9.95
CA ALA A 153 2.62 -13.93 -9.11
C ALA A 153 2.83 -15.42 -9.48
N LYS A 154 2.84 -15.74 -10.78
CA LYS A 154 3.10 -17.10 -11.30
C LYS A 154 4.50 -17.60 -10.98
N SER A 155 5.52 -16.78 -11.28
CA SER A 155 6.93 -17.17 -11.10
C SER A 155 7.32 -17.40 -9.63
N ASN A 156 6.58 -16.80 -8.69
CA ASN A 156 6.73 -17.03 -7.26
C ASN A 156 5.75 -18.08 -6.69
N GLY A 157 4.93 -18.72 -7.53
CA GLY A 157 4.03 -19.80 -7.13
C GLY A 157 2.80 -19.35 -6.33
N PHE A 158 2.44 -18.06 -6.35
CA PHE A 158 1.25 -17.55 -5.67
C PHE A 158 -0.05 -17.91 -6.40
N ILE A 159 0.01 -18.04 -7.72
CA ILE A 159 -1.10 -18.46 -8.59
C ILE A 159 -0.64 -19.53 -9.57
N LYS A 160 -1.58 -20.19 -10.27
CA LYS A 160 -1.25 -21.26 -11.21
C LYS A 160 -0.60 -20.70 -12.49
N PRO A 161 0.33 -21.43 -13.13
CA PRO A 161 0.98 -20.97 -14.37
C PRO A 161 -0.01 -20.67 -15.52
N GLU A 162 -1.06 -21.47 -15.64
CA GLU A 162 -2.09 -21.34 -16.69
C GLU A 162 -3.28 -20.45 -16.29
N GLU A 163 -3.14 -19.65 -15.23
CA GLU A 163 -4.17 -18.71 -14.82
C GLU A 163 -4.04 -17.39 -15.58
N TYR A 164 -5.04 -17.03 -16.37
CA TYR A 164 -5.11 -15.77 -17.11
C TYR A 164 -6.31 -14.97 -16.64
N ALA A 165 -6.07 -13.99 -15.77
CA ALA A 165 -7.11 -13.14 -15.18
C ALA A 165 -7.45 -11.90 -16.04
N PHE A 166 -6.72 -11.68 -17.13
CA PHE A 166 -6.83 -10.52 -18.01
C PHE A 166 -7.08 -10.96 -19.46
N ASP A 167 -6.64 -10.17 -20.45
CA ASP A 167 -6.65 -10.57 -21.87
C ASP A 167 -5.65 -11.73 -22.06
N GLU A 168 -6.18 -12.94 -22.23
CA GLU A 168 -5.40 -14.20 -22.25
C GLU A 168 -4.31 -14.18 -23.31
N ASP A 169 -4.63 -13.83 -24.56
CA ASP A 169 -3.67 -13.80 -25.67
C ASP A 169 -2.55 -12.80 -25.41
N LYS A 170 -2.89 -11.57 -25.00
CA LYS A 170 -1.88 -10.54 -24.72
C LYS A 170 -1.05 -10.87 -23.49
N GLN A 171 -1.68 -11.38 -22.43
CA GLN A 171 -1.00 -11.79 -21.21
C GLN A 171 -0.02 -12.92 -21.52
N PHE A 172 -0.45 -13.97 -22.23
CA PHE A 172 0.40 -15.08 -22.66
C PHE A 172 1.63 -14.61 -23.45
N ILE A 173 1.41 -13.79 -24.49
CA ILE A 173 2.50 -13.26 -25.33
C ILE A 173 3.48 -12.44 -24.49
N PHE A 174 2.97 -11.53 -23.66
CA PHE A 174 3.81 -10.66 -22.84
C PHE A 174 4.62 -11.45 -21.80
N GLU A 175 3.99 -12.41 -21.11
CA GLU A 175 4.66 -13.27 -20.13
C GLU A 175 5.80 -14.07 -20.77
N GLY A 176 5.60 -14.60 -21.98
CA GLY A 176 6.65 -15.28 -22.75
C GLY A 176 7.84 -14.38 -23.14
N ILE A 177 7.56 -13.13 -23.55
CA ILE A 177 8.60 -12.13 -23.84
C ILE A 177 9.37 -11.79 -22.55
N LEU A 178 8.68 -11.55 -21.45
CA LEU A 178 9.28 -11.19 -20.17
C LEU A 178 10.15 -12.33 -19.62
N TYR A 179 9.67 -13.58 -19.69
CA TYR A 179 10.45 -14.77 -19.34
C TYR A 179 11.75 -14.84 -20.14
N SER A 180 11.67 -14.61 -21.46
CA SER A 180 12.82 -14.65 -22.36
C SER A 180 13.84 -13.55 -22.02
N ALA A 181 13.36 -12.34 -21.73
CA ALA A 181 14.20 -11.21 -21.31
C ALA A 181 14.90 -11.47 -19.97
N LEU A 182 14.19 -11.99 -18.98
CA LEU A 182 14.76 -12.32 -17.67
C LEU A 182 15.75 -13.48 -17.75
N THR A 183 15.48 -14.48 -18.59
CA THR A 183 16.43 -15.58 -18.86
C THR A 183 17.73 -15.04 -19.46
N LEU A 184 17.63 -14.11 -20.43
CA LEU A 184 18.80 -13.47 -21.02
C LEU A 184 19.61 -12.66 -19.99
N TYR A 185 18.92 -11.93 -19.11
CA TYR A 185 19.54 -11.17 -18.01
C TYR A 185 20.28 -12.08 -17.03
N ASN A 186 19.61 -13.13 -16.52
CA ASN A 186 20.16 -14.05 -15.53
C ASN A 186 21.34 -14.87 -16.09
N ASN A 187 21.30 -15.23 -17.37
CA ASN A 187 22.35 -16.01 -18.01
C ASN A 187 23.51 -15.16 -18.56
N GLY A 188 23.44 -13.83 -18.43
CA GLY A 188 24.53 -12.92 -18.84
C GLY A 188 24.82 -12.88 -20.34
N GLY A 189 23.88 -13.30 -21.19
CA GLY A 189 24.11 -13.51 -22.63
C GLY A 189 24.17 -12.25 -23.48
N ALA A 190 23.89 -11.08 -22.92
CA ALA A 190 23.81 -9.83 -23.66
C ALA A 190 25.13 -9.03 -23.61
N SER A 191 25.58 -8.57 -24.78
CA SER A 191 26.75 -7.69 -24.88
C SER A 191 26.50 -6.36 -24.17
N LYS A 192 27.43 -5.95 -23.29
CA LYS A 192 27.39 -4.64 -22.60
C LYS A 192 27.25 -3.47 -23.56
N SER A 193 27.89 -3.51 -24.73
CA SER A 193 27.81 -2.43 -25.72
C SER A 193 26.42 -2.29 -26.34
N LYS A 194 25.77 -3.41 -26.66
CA LYS A 194 24.41 -3.43 -27.19
C LYS A 194 23.38 -2.99 -26.13
N LEU A 195 23.58 -3.39 -24.88
CA LEU A 195 22.74 -2.95 -23.76
C LEU A 195 22.85 -1.44 -23.52
N ALA A 196 24.06 -0.88 -23.61
CA ALA A 196 24.27 0.56 -23.46
C ALA A 196 23.57 1.37 -24.58
N GLU A 197 23.62 0.90 -25.82
CA GLU A 197 22.92 1.54 -26.93
C GLU A 197 21.40 1.48 -26.77
N SER A 198 20.86 0.31 -26.40
CA SER A 198 19.43 0.14 -26.10
C SER A 198 18.97 1.07 -24.98
N HIS A 199 19.76 1.16 -23.91
CA HIS A 199 19.47 2.06 -22.79
C HIS A 199 19.50 3.54 -23.21
N LYS A 200 20.41 3.93 -24.10
CA LYS A 200 20.44 5.30 -24.64
C LYS A 200 19.17 5.62 -25.42
N ARG A 201 18.67 4.70 -26.25
CA ARG A 201 17.40 4.88 -26.98
C ARG A 201 16.22 5.02 -26.02
N PHE A 202 16.18 4.19 -24.97
CA PHE A 202 15.17 4.29 -23.92
C PHE A 202 15.15 5.68 -23.24
N ILE A 203 16.31 6.24 -22.91
CA ILE A 203 16.40 7.59 -22.34
C ILE A 203 15.86 8.64 -23.33
N GLN A 204 16.28 8.57 -24.60
CA GLN A 204 15.85 9.51 -25.64
C GLN A 204 14.33 9.49 -25.85
N GLU A 205 13.71 8.30 -25.85
CA GLU A 205 12.26 8.17 -25.97
C GLU A 205 11.51 8.79 -24.78
N ILE A 206 12.07 8.70 -23.56
CA ILE A 206 11.49 9.33 -22.37
C ILE A 206 11.60 10.86 -22.47
N GLU A 207 12.76 11.38 -22.86
CA GLU A 207 12.99 12.81 -23.03
C GLU A 207 12.02 13.39 -24.07
N GLN A 208 11.89 12.73 -25.22
CA GLN A 208 10.95 13.14 -26.26
C GLN A 208 9.50 13.15 -25.75
N LYS A 209 9.06 12.11 -25.04
CA LYS A 209 7.71 12.07 -24.44
C LYS A 209 7.48 13.20 -23.42
N ASN A 210 8.50 13.59 -22.68
CA ASN A 210 8.42 14.68 -21.72
C ASN A 210 8.32 16.04 -22.42
N GLU A 211 9.11 16.25 -23.49
CA GLU A 211 9.02 17.44 -24.33
C GLU A 211 7.63 17.57 -24.96
N GLU A 212 7.09 16.49 -25.54
CA GLU A 212 5.74 16.49 -26.11
C GLU A 212 4.65 16.87 -25.09
N LYS A 213 4.75 16.36 -23.84
CA LYS A 213 3.83 16.74 -22.75
C LYS A 213 3.97 18.21 -22.37
N LEU A 214 5.19 18.73 -22.30
CA LEU A 214 5.44 20.14 -22.00
C LEU A 214 4.86 21.04 -23.10
N THR A 215 5.12 20.71 -24.37
CA THR A 215 4.58 21.43 -25.52
C THR A 215 3.04 21.40 -25.52
N ARG A 216 2.42 20.25 -25.26
CA ARG A 216 0.95 20.14 -25.17
C ARG A 216 0.37 20.99 -24.04
N THR A 217 1.04 21.06 -22.89
CA THR A 217 0.64 21.90 -21.76
C THR A 217 0.71 23.40 -22.12
N GLN A 218 1.77 23.81 -22.82
CA GLN A 218 1.93 25.18 -23.33
C GLN A 218 0.86 25.53 -24.37
N GLN A 219 0.56 24.61 -25.29
CA GLN A 219 -0.52 24.77 -26.27
C GLN A 219 -1.88 24.93 -25.58
N LEU A 220 -2.21 24.05 -24.62
CA LEU A 220 -3.46 24.13 -23.84
C LEU A 220 -3.56 25.44 -23.05
N SER A 221 -2.46 25.90 -22.45
CA SER A 221 -2.39 27.18 -21.74
C SER A 221 -2.62 28.37 -22.67
N THR A 222 -2.04 28.33 -23.86
CA THR A 222 -2.25 29.36 -24.90
C THR A 222 -3.70 29.39 -25.36
N VAL A 223 -4.28 28.22 -25.63
CA VAL A 223 -5.70 28.08 -26.03
C VAL A 223 -6.63 28.56 -24.90
N LYS A 224 -6.32 28.25 -23.64
CA LYS A 224 -7.06 28.74 -22.47
C LYS A 224 -7.04 30.27 -22.38
N ILE A 225 -5.87 30.90 -22.54
CA ILE A 225 -5.74 32.37 -22.52
C ILE A 225 -6.56 33.00 -23.65
N GLN A 226 -6.52 32.40 -24.85
CA GLN A 226 -7.31 32.86 -25.99
C GLN A 226 -8.82 32.71 -25.74
N ALA A 227 -9.27 31.57 -25.20
CA ALA A 227 -10.67 31.33 -24.85
C ALA A 227 -11.18 32.35 -23.82
N LEU A 228 -10.42 32.59 -22.76
CA LEU A 228 -10.76 33.59 -21.73
C LEU A 228 -10.86 35.00 -22.33
N ARG A 229 -9.91 35.37 -23.21
CA ARG A 229 -9.95 36.68 -23.90
C ARG A 229 -11.16 36.80 -24.84
N GLU A 230 -11.49 35.77 -25.61
CA GLU A 230 -12.64 35.79 -26.54
C GLU A 230 -13.98 35.82 -25.79
N LEU A 231 -14.05 35.24 -24.59
CA LEU A 231 -15.25 35.24 -23.74
C LEU A 231 -15.33 36.43 -22.76
N GLY A 232 -14.26 37.22 -22.64
CA GLY A 232 -14.19 38.36 -21.72
C GLY A 232 -14.02 37.98 -20.24
N TYR A 233 -13.52 36.79 -19.94
CA TYR A 233 -13.26 36.33 -18.58
C TYR A 233 -11.79 36.53 -18.19
N ASN A 234 -11.54 36.83 -16.91
CA ASN A 234 -10.17 36.94 -16.37
C ASN A 234 -9.62 35.58 -15.91
N ASP A 235 -10.49 34.68 -15.43
CA ASP A 235 -10.12 33.37 -14.89
C ASP A 235 -11.25 32.35 -15.02
N ILE A 236 -10.91 31.06 -14.85
CA ILE A 236 -11.88 29.95 -14.80
C ILE A 236 -12.41 29.78 -13.38
N ASN A 237 -13.72 29.67 -13.23
CA ASN A 237 -14.42 29.31 -12.01
C ASN A 237 -15.53 28.27 -12.31
N ALA A 238 -16.27 27.84 -11.29
CA ALA A 238 -17.30 26.82 -11.46
C ALA A 238 -18.46 27.24 -12.39
N GLU A 239 -18.70 28.54 -12.55
CA GLU A 239 -19.82 29.09 -13.33
C GLU A 239 -19.46 29.18 -14.82
N ASN A 240 -18.21 29.49 -15.16
CA ASN A 240 -17.78 29.68 -16.55
C ASN A 240 -16.95 28.53 -17.14
N ALA A 241 -16.61 27.49 -16.35
CA ALA A 241 -15.75 26.39 -16.79
C ALA A 241 -16.26 25.67 -18.04
N ALA A 242 -17.56 25.38 -18.11
CA ALA A 242 -18.13 24.66 -19.25
C ALA A 242 -18.00 25.46 -20.55
N GLU A 243 -18.35 26.76 -20.51
CA GLU A 243 -18.25 27.68 -21.65
C GLU A 243 -16.79 27.88 -22.09
N VAL A 244 -15.87 28.03 -21.14
CA VAL A 244 -14.44 28.15 -21.44
C VAL A 244 -13.91 26.87 -22.08
N PHE A 245 -14.30 25.68 -21.62
CA PHE A 245 -13.87 24.42 -22.23
C PHE A 245 -14.44 24.19 -23.63
N GLU A 246 -15.72 24.52 -23.86
CA GLU A 246 -16.31 24.49 -25.21
C GLU A 246 -15.58 25.44 -26.15
N LYS A 247 -15.25 26.65 -25.67
CA LYS A 247 -14.50 27.63 -26.44
C LYS A 247 -13.07 27.18 -26.74
N MET A 248 -12.40 26.53 -25.79
CA MET A 248 -11.09 25.92 -26.02
C MET A 248 -11.14 24.84 -27.11
N ALA A 249 -12.17 23.97 -27.10
CA ALA A 249 -12.36 22.96 -28.13
C ALA A 249 -12.62 23.58 -29.51
N GLU A 250 -13.46 24.61 -29.58
CA GLU A 250 -13.75 25.37 -30.81
C GLU A 250 -12.46 26.01 -31.38
N ILE A 251 -11.66 26.68 -30.55
CA ILE A 251 -10.37 27.27 -30.97
C ILE A 251 -9.40 26.21 -31.49
N GLN A 252 -9.39 25.01 -30.90
CA GLN A 252 -8.55 23.90 -31.38
C GLN A 252 -8.98 23.42 -32.76
N THR A 253 -10.27 23.40 -33.06
CA THR A 253 -10.77 23.02 -34.40
C THR A 253 -10.49 24.06 -35.49
N ARG A 254 -10.37 25.35 -35.13
CA ARG A 254 -9.98 26.42 -36.08
C ARG A 254 -8.53 26.32 -36.58
N LYS A 255 -7.67 25.61 -35.83
CA LYS A 255 -6.23 25.47 -36.11
C LYS A 255 -5.87 24.20 -36.88
N VAL A 256 -6.87 23.46 -37.38
CA VAL A 256 -6.70 22.32 -38.32
C VAL A 256 -6.83 22.81 -39.75
#